data_AF-A0A8C5S7T1-F1
#
_entry.id   AF-A0A8C5S7T1-F1
#
_cell.length_a   1.000
_cell.length_b   1.000
_cell.length_c   1.000
_cell.angle_alpha   90.00
_cell.angle_beta   90.00
_cell.angle_gamma   90.00
#
_symmetry.space_group_name_H-M   'P 1'
#
loop_
_entity.id
_entity.type
_entity.pdbx_description
1 polymer ?
#
loop_
_entity_poly.entity_id
_entity_poly.type
_entity_poly.pdbx_seq_one_letter_code
_entity_poly.pdbx_strand_id
1 'polypeptide(L)'
;CRLNQARFVRAWRGGWGGGRATVSGEAPRREKPPWRVLFFGTDHFSAEILRALQAARDNKIVDHLEVVTLPPSHSKVLPVKKYAEQLQLPIHIWPDVGAWENFDVGVVASFGRLLSEDLIQKFPYGMLNVHPSYLPRWRGPAPIIHTVLHGDTVTGVTVMQIRPKRFDVGPIIKQEEFAVPPRCSARELEPLLSKEGANMLIAVLQNLPESLSKKKEQPKEGVTHAPKITIAMSCVQWEEQTAEQILRIHRALGAMMPLKTLWMGSSVKLLDFEEEMIPNFTGTYEKPLEGWVGVKTIIHKKKLTATDFYNGYLHSWSQNNSLTVLKNCRFQTFKVTTAKKEAKNFKALSALQI
;
A
#
# COMPACT_ATOMS: atom_id res chain seq x y z
N CYS A 1 79.29 12.46 -20.25
CA CYS A 1 78.75 13.63 -20.98
C CYS A 1 78.12 14.58 -19.97
N ARG A 2 78.86 15.56 -19.46
CA ARG A 2 78.95 16.97 -19.97
C ARG A 2 77.59 17.68 -20.03
N LEU A 3 77.36 18.56 -19.03
CA LEU A 3 77.12 20.02 -19.15
C LEU A 3 75.60 20.33 -19.18
N ASN A 4 75.01 21.34 -18.54
CA ASN A 4 75.42 22.59 -17.88
C ASN A 4 74.23 23.04 -16.97
N GLN A 5 74.44 23.52 -15.73
CA GLN A 5 74.52 24.95 -15.31
C GLN A 5 73.31 25.82 -15.75
N ALA A 6 72.65 26.68 -14.96
CA ALA A 6 72.91 27.25 -13.64
C ALA A 6 71.65 27.94 -13.05
N ARG A 7 71.76 28.25 -11.75
CA ARG A 7 70.90 29.02 -10.83
C ARG A 7 70.48 30.41 -11.33
N PHE A 8 69.37 30.95 -10.82
CA PHE A 8 69.40 32.16 -9.97
C PHE A 8 68.16 32.29 -9.07
N VAL A 9 68.42 32.89 -7.90
CA VAL A 9 67.58 33.02 -6.71
C VAL A 9 66.87 34.38 -6.72
N ARG A 10 65.61 34.46 -6.26
CA ARG A 10 65.22 35.54 -5.32
C ARG A 10 63.96 35.19 -4.52
N ALA A 11 64.13 35.29 -3.21
CA ALA A 11 63.10 35.21 -2.20
C ALA A 11 62.15 36.40 -2.29
N TRP A 12 60.87 36.14 -2.00
CA TRP A 12 59.99 37.10 -1.34
C TRP A 12 59.35 36.42 -0.14
N ARG A 13 59.54 37.05 1.02
CA ARG A 13 58.88 36.76 2.30
C ARG A 13 57.59 37.57 2.37
N GLY A 14 56.62 37.03 3.12
CA GLY A 14 55.39 37.69 3.54
C GLY A 14 54.19 36.97 2.94
N GLY A 15 53.18 36.53 3.68
CA GLY A 15 52.80 36.74 5.06
C GLY A 15 51.41 36.11 5.19
N TRP A 16 51.05 35.77 6.41
CA TRP A 16 49.92 34.95 6.81
C TRP A 16 48.55 35.23 6.16
N GLY A 17 47.79 34.14 5.97
CA GLY A 17 46.35 34.20 5.74
C GLY A 17 45.78 32.80 5.58
N GLY A 18 45.50 32.12 6.70
CA GLY A 18 44.89 30.79 6.71
C GLY A 18 43.49 30.80 6.07
N GLY A 19 43.42 30.41 4.81
CA GLY A 19 42.17 30.08 4.14
C GLY A 19 41.65 28.75 4.66
N ARG A 20 40.85 28.81 5.73
CA ARG A 20 39.95 27.71 6.09
C ARG A 20 38.93 27.64 4.95
N ALA A 21 39.11 26.71 4.02
CA ALA A 21 38.12 26.41 3.00
C ALA A 21 36.83 26.01 3.72
N THR A 22 35.88 26.95 3.77
CA THR A 22 34.50 26.70 4.18
C THR A 22 33.92 25.72 3.16
N VAL A 23 33.54 24.54 3.64
CA VAL A 23 32.74 23.59 2.87
C VAL A 23 31.53 24.32 2.30
N SER A 24 31.39 24.18 0.99
CA SER A 24 30.52 24.92 0.10
C SER A 24 29.03 24.71 0.39
N GLY A 25 28.35 25.84 0.61
CA GLY A 25 26.94 26.17 0.37
C GLY A 25 25.91 25.06 0.25
N GLU A 26 25.14 24.84 1.33
CA GLU A 26 23.77 24.33 1.22
C GLU A 26 22.95 25.31 0.39
N ALA A 27 22.25 24.82 -0.63
CA ALA A 27 21.31 25.63 -1.39
C ALA A 27 20.24 26.19 -0.44
N PRO A 28 19.91 27.49 -0.50
CA PRO A 28 18.98 28.10 0.44
C PRO A 28 17.60 27.43 0.35
N ARG A 29 17.05 27.08 1.51
CA ARG A 29 15.72 26.50 1.64
C ARG A 29 14.68 27.45 1.04
N ARG A 30 13.92 26.98 0.05
CA ARG A 30 12.83 27.77 -0.54
C ARG A 30 11.74 28.03 0.48
N GLU A 31 11.22 29.25 0.55
CA GLU A 31 10.14 29.60 1.49
C GLU A 31 8.74 29.44 0.89
N LYS A 32 8.64 29.38 -0.44
CA LYS A 32 7.37 29.32 -1.20
C LYS A 32 7.53 28.42 -2.43
N PRO A 33 6.43 27.90 -3.00
CA PRO A 33 6.46 27.19 -4.28
C PRO A 33 7.05 28.05 -5.42
N PRO A 34 7.53 27.42 -6.50
CA PRO A 34 7.44 25.98 -6.78
C PRO A 34 8.44 25.13 -5.97
N TRP A 35 8.10 23.87 -5.73
CA TRP A 35 8.92 22.91 -4.96
C TRP A 35 9.58 21.87 -5.84
N ARG A 36 10.80 21.47 -5.46
CA ARG A 36 11.48 20.30 -6.02
C ARG A 36 11.07 19.07 -5.23
N VAL A 37 10.29 18.19 -5.86
CA VAL A 37 9.67 17.03 -5.23
C VAL A 37 10.32 15.73 -5.72
N LEU A 38 10.71 14.89 -4.77
CA LEU A 38 11.03 13.50 -5.07
C LEU A 38 9.90 12.60 -4.60
N PHE A 39 9.25 11.91 -5.54
CA PHE A 39 8.08 11.09 -5.28
C PHE A 39 8.42 9.61 -5.18
N PHE A 40 7.95 8.93 -4.13
CA PHE A 40 8.14 7.50 -3.88
C PHE A 40 6.79 6.77 -3.96
N GLY A 41 6.63 5.86 -4.92
CA GLY A 41 5.38 5.13 -5.09
C GLY A 41 5.47 3.92 -6.01
N THR A 42 4.44 3.08 -6.00
CA THR A 42 4.44 1.82 -6.78
C THR A 42 3.12 1.45 -7.42
N ASP A 43 2.00 1.64 -6.74
CA ASP A 43 0.67 1.13 -7.09
C ASP A 43 -0.27 2.18 -7.72
N HIS A 44 -1.54 1.83 -7.93
CA HIS A 44 -2.53 2.73 -8.53
C HIS A 44 -2.88 3.89 -7.61
N PHE A 45 -2.98 3.67 -6.30
CA PHE A 45 -3.18 4.73 -5.31
C PHE A 45 -2.11 5.82 -5.43
N SER A 46 -0.84 5.42 -5.45
CA SER A 46 0.30 6.34 -5.58
C SER A 46 0.44 6.93 -6.99
N ALA A 47 0.00 6.23 -8.05
CA ALA A 47 -0.03 6.79 -9.40
C ALA A 47 -1.00 7.98 -9.55
N GLU A 48 -2.12 7.98 -8.83
CA GLU A 48 -3.04 9.13 -8.80
C GLU A 48 -2.36 10.36 -8.19
N ILE A 49 -1.63 10.17 -7.09
CA ILE A 49 -0.91 11.25 -6.41
C ILE A 49 0.20 11.80 -7.32
N LEU A 50 0.92 10.93 -8.03
CA LEU A 50 1.91 11.36 -9.03
C LEU A 50 1.27 12.20 -10.16
N ARG A 51 0.07 11.82 -10.62
CA ARG A 51 -0.68 12.61 -11.63
C ARG A 51 -1.00 14.01 -11.12
N ALA A 52 -1.46 14.14 -9.89
CA ALA A 52 -1.72 15.45 -9.30
C ALA A 52 -0.44 16.29 -9.15
N LEU A 53 0.68 15.67 -8.74
CA LEU A 53 1.98 16.37 -8.68
C LEU A 53 2.44 16.86 -10.04
N GLN A 54 2.26 16.06 -11.10
CA GLN A 54 2.56 16.48 -12.47
C GLN A 54 1.68 17.67 -12.90
N ALA A 55 0.36 17.60 -12.67
CA ALA A 55 -0.55 18.70 -12.99
C ALA A 55 -0.25 19.97 -12.17
N ALA A 56 0.28 19.81 -10.96
CA ALA A 56 0.71 20.92 -10.11
C ALA A 56 1.95 21.67 -10.64
N ARG A 57 2.63 21.12 -11.67
CA ARG A 57 3.70 21.82 -12.39
C ARG A 57 3.16 22.96 -13.25
N ASP A 58 2.03 22.75 -13.91
CA ASP A 58 1.37 23.78 -14.74
C ASP A 58 0.94 24.99 -13.88
N ASN A 59 0.55 24.73 -12.63
CA ASN A 59 0.14 25.74 -11.65
C ASN A 59 1.32 26.29 -10.82
N LYS A 60 2.58 26.00 -11.19
CA LYS A 60 3.80 26.48 -10.51
C LYS A 60 3.88 26.12 -9.02
N ILE A 61 3.28 25.01 -8.60
CA ILE A 61 3.43 24.48 -7.24
C ILE A 61 4.64 23.54 -7.16
N VAL A 62 4.93 22.81 -8.24
CA VAL A 62 6.08 21.90 -8.36
C VAL A 62 6.91 22.34 -9.57
N ASP A 63 8.21 22.57 -9.45
CA ASP A 63 9.07 22.89 -10.61
C ASP A 63 9.76 21.64 -11.13
N HIS A 64 10.29 20.84 -10.21
CA HIS A 64 11.04 19.63 -10.46
C HIS A 64 10.36 18.42 -9.82
N LEU A 65 10.22 17.36 -10.59
CA LEU A 65 9.56 16.13 -10.16
C LEU A 65 10.34 14.93 -10.68
N GLU A 66 10.81 14.11 -9.75
CA GLU A 66 11.43 12.81 -10.07
C GLU A 66 10.74 11.70 -9.28
N VAL A 67 10.85 10.48 -9.79
CA VAL A 67 10.13 9.32 -9.26
C VAL A 67 11.11 8.27 -8.78
N VAL A 68 10.92 7.77 -7.57
CA VAL A 68 11.53 6.56 -7.03
C VAL A 68 10.47 5.48 -6.99
N THR A 69 10.77 4.33 -7.60
CA THR A 69 9.89 3.17 -7.57
C THR A 69 10.66 1.89 -7.28
N LEU A 70 9.93 0.81 -7.02
CA LEU A 70 10.55 -0.49 -6.76
C LEU A 70 11.01 -1.14 -8.06
N PRO A 71 12.01 -2.04 -7.99
CA PRO A 71 12.41 -2.82 -9.15
C PRO A 71 11.22 -3.64 -9.66
N PRO A 72 11.02 -3.72 -10.99
CA PRO A 72 9.96 -4.52 -11.55
C PRO A 72 10.15 -5.98 -11.14
N SER A 73 9.11 -6.57 -10.56
CA SER A 73 9.04 -8.03 -10.42
C SER A 73 8.63 -8.62 -11.78
N HIS A 74 9.18 -9.78 -12.14
CA HIS A 74 9.00 -10.46 -13.45
C HIS A 74 7.57 -10.62 -13.99
N SER A 75 6.53 -10.31 -13.21
CA SER A 75 5.12 -10.47 -13.57
C SER A 75 4.20 -9.31 -13.15
N LYS A 76 4.74 -8.20 -12.64
CA LYS A 76 3.92 -7.06 -12.18
C LYS A 76 4.28 -5.77 -12.89
N VAL A 77 3.33 -5.26 -13.67
CA VAL A 77 3.32 -3.86 -14.09
C VAL A 77 3.23 -3.01 -12.82
N LEU A 78 4.11 -2.01 -12.70
CA LEU A 78 4.08 -1.04 -11.62
C LEU A 78 3.38 0.23 -12.15
N PRO A 79 2.15 0.55 -11.71
CA PRO A 79 1.41 1.71 -12.19
C PRO A 79 2.20 3.01 -12.17
N VAL A 80 2.95 3.29 -11.09
CA VAL A 80 3.78 4.50 -10.98
C VAL A 80 4.89 4.52 -12.04
N LYS A 81 5.61 3.41 -12.22
CA LYS A 81 6.66 3.31 -13.25
C LYS A 81 6.09 3.57 -14.64
N LYS A 82 5.00 2.87 -14.98
CA LYS A 82 4.33 3.01 -16.28
C LYS A 82 3.91 4.46 -16.54
N TYR A 83 3.33 5.10 -15.53
CA TYR A 83 2.87 6.48 -15.66
C TYR A 83 4.03 7.48 -15.77
N ALA A 84 5.10 7.30 -14.99
CA ALA A 84 6.31 8.12 -15.08
C ALA A 84 7.00 7.99 -16.45
N GLU A 85 7.07 6.78 -17.02
CA GLU A 85 7.60 6.54 -18.37
C GLU A 85 6.78 7.26 -19.45
N GLN A 86 5.45 7.23 -19.35
CA GLN A 86 4.55 7.94 -20.27
C GLN A 86 4.75 9.46 -20.25
N LEU A 87 5.11 10.01 -19.10
CA LEU A 87 5.38 11.43 -18.91
C LEU A 87 6.85 11.81 -19.10
N GLN A 88 7.72 10.84 -19.41
CA GLN A 88 9.17 11.03 -19.52
C GLN A 88 9.80 11.65 -18.25
N LEU A 89 9.26 11.32 -17.07
CA LEU A 89 9.84 11.74 -15.80
C LEU A 89 11.13 10.94 -15.52
N PRO A 90 12.15 11.54 -14.87
CA PRO A 90 13.29 10.78 -14.38
C PRO A 90 12.84 9.74 -13.34
N ILE A 91 13.28 8.49 -13.54
CA ILE A 91 12.92 7.35 -12.69
C ILE A 91 14.18 6.76 -12.07
N HIS A 92 14.15 6.59 -10.75
CA HIS A 92 15.15 5.89 -9.95
C HIS A 92 14.58 4.57 -9.44
N ILE A 93 15.40 3.52 -9.46
CA ILE A 93 14.98 2.19 -9.02
C ILE A 93 15.60 1.90 -7.65
N TRP A 94 14.75 1.72 -6.65
CA TRP A 94 15.19 1.37 -5.29
C TRP A 94 16.00 0.06 -5.24
N PRO A 95 17.11 -0.02 -4.47
CA PRO A 95 17.67 0.98 -3.55
C PRO A 95 18.76 1.87 -4.15
N ASP A 96 19.06 1.72 -5.44
CA ASP A 96 20.06 2.54 -6.13
C ASP A 96 19.45 3.86 -6.55
N VAL A 97 19.53 4.78 -5.62
CA VAL A 97 18.73 5.98 -5.64
C VAL A 97 19.78 7.12 -5.41
N GLY A 98 19.95 7.99 -6.42
CA GLY A 98 21.12 8.86 -6.64
C GLY A 98 21.37 10.00 -5.63
N ALA A 99 21.93 11.13 -6.08
CA ALA A 99 22.22 12.27 -5.20
C ALA A 99 20.92 13.06 -4.88
N TRP A 100 20.53 13.08 -3.60
CA TRP A 100 19.25 13.68 -3.12
C TRP A 100 19.32 15.16 -2.75
N GLU A 101 20.48 15.77 -2.87
CA GLU A 101 20.80 17.05 -2.21
C GLU A 101 20.09 18.26 -2.83
N ASN A 102 19.24 18.03 -3.83
CA ASN A 102 18.57 19.07 -4.62
C ASN A 102 17.04 19.04 -4.53
N PHE A 103 16.45 18.31 -3.59
CA PHE A 103 14.99 18.30 -3.40
C PHE A 103 14.58 19.02 -2.13
N ASP A 104 13.46 19.74 -2.18
CA ASP A 104 12.93 20.47 -1.03
C ASP A 104 12.13 19.55 -0.11
N VAL A 105 11.41 18.57 -0.68
CA VAL A 105 10.53 17.65 0.04
C VAL A 105 10.46 16.28 -0.64
N GLY A 106 10.47 15.22 0.17
CA GLY A 106 10.14 13.87 -0.29
C GLY A 106 8.65 13.60 -0.11
N VAL A 107 7.99 13.00 -1.09
CA VAL A 107 6.59 12.58 -0.98
C VAL A 107 6.51 11.08 -1.15
N VAL A 108 5.82 10.40 -0.24
CA VAL A 108 5.66 8.96 -0.23
C VAL A 108 4.18 8.61 -0.28
N ALA A 109 3.84 7.60 -1.07
CA ALA A 109 2.54 6.96 -1.05
C ALA A 109 2.71 5.49 -1.47
N SER A 110 2.20 4.55 -0.68
CA SER A 110 2.22 3.12 -1.01
C SER A 110 3.57 2.58 -1.55
N PHE A 111 4.68 3.04 -0.97
CA PHE A 111 6.02 2.64 -1.43
C PHE A 111 6.47 1.28 -0.87
N GLY A 112 6.00 0.93 0.34
CA GLY A 112 6.22 -0.39 0.93
C GLY A 112 7.63 -0.65 1.48
N ARG A 113 8.47 0.38 1.64
CA ARG A 113 9.80 0.31 2.26
C ARG A 113 9.92 1.26 3.43
N LEU A 114 10.67 0.84 4.45
CA LEU A 114 11.13 1.77 5.50
C LEU A 114 12.20 2.67 4.92
N LEU A 115 12.13 3.95 5.27
CA LEU A 115 13.10 4.95 4.87
C LEU A 115 14.06 5.20 6.04
N SER A 116 15.35 5.31 5.73
CA SER A 116 16.38 5.59 6.72
C SER A 116 16.26 7.04 7.21
N GLU A 117 16.76 7.29 8.43
CA GLU A 117 16.85 8.65 8.96
C GLU A 117 17.71 9.53 8.05
N ASP A 118 18.86 9.01 7.59
CA ASP A 118 19.77 9.70 6.69
C ASP A 118 19.11 10.14 5.39
N LEU A 119 18.14 9.37 4.86
CA LEU A 119 17.39 9.77 3.67
C LEU A 119 16.38 10.87 4.02
N ILE A 120 15.64 10.70 5.12
CA ILE A 120 14.61 11.66 5.54
C ILE A 120 15.22 13.05 5.80
N GLN A 121 16.42 13.08 6.40
CA GLN A 121 17.12 14.33 6.75
C GLN A 121 17.70 15.08 5.55
N LYS A 122 17.81 14.46 4.37
CA LYS A 122 18.28 15.14 3.15
C LYS A 122 17.28 16.15 2.59
N PHE A 123 16.03 16.08 3.00
CA PHE A 123 14.98 16.99 2.54
C PHE A 123 14.77 18.11 3.58
N PRO A 124 14.93 19.40 3.22
CA PRO A 124 14.73 20.52 4.14
C PRO A 124 13.35 20.56 4.81
N TYR A 125 12.31 20.07 4.13
CA TYR A 125 10.95 19.93 4.67
C TYR A 125 10.64 18.50 5.16
N GLY A 126 11.63 17.62 5.16
CA GLY A 126 11.51 16.20 5.46
C GLY A 126 10.74 15.45 4.36
N MET A 127 10.19 14.30 4.75
CA MET A 127 9.37 13.48 3.86
C MET A 127 7.94 13.39 4.37
N LEU A 128 6.98 13.54 3.45
CA LEU A 128 5.56 13.43 3.70
C LEU A 128 5.06 12.06 3.25
N ASN A 129 4.09 11.47 3.97
CA ASN A 129 3.35 10.29 3.52
C ASN A 129 1.88 10.64 3.33
N VAL A 130 1.29 10.20 2.22
CA VAL A 130 -0.16 10.21 2.01
C VAL A 130 -0.70 8.83 2.37
N HIS A 131 -1.41 8.74 3.49
CA HIS A 131 -1.90 7.49 4.06
C HIS A 131 -3.43 7.38 3.93
N PRO A 132 -3.99 6.35 3.28
CA PRO A 132 -5.43 6.24 3.04
C PRO A 132 -6.20 5.64 4.22
N SER A 133 -6.03 6.26 5.39
CA SER A 133 -6.95 6.09 6.52
C SER A 133 -7.00 7.35 7.37
N TYR A 134 -8.00 7.41 8.24
CA TYR A 134 -8.08 8.38 9.33
C TYR A 134 -7.21 7.91 10.51
N LEU A 135 -5.91 8.23 10.47
CA LEU A 135 -4.96 7.91 11.53
C LEU A 135 -5.43 8.48 12.90
N PRO A 136 -5.21 7.73 14.00
CA PRO A 136 -4.29 6.61 14.14
C PRO A 136 -4.90 5.24 13.78
N ARG A 137 -6.15 5.18 13.30
CA ARG A 137 -6.76 3.94 12.84
C ARG A 137 -6.09 3.47 11.55
N TRP A 138 -5.83 2.17 11.45
CA TRP A 138 -5.25 1.49 10.29
C TRP A 138 -3.83 1.94 9.91
N ARG A 139 -2.92 2.00 10.88
CA ARG A 139 -1.47 2.09 10.59
C ARG A 139 -0.98 0.83 9.86
N GLY A 140 -0.15 0.98 8.85
CA GLY A 140 0.50 -0.13 8.16
C GLY A 140 0.08 -0.28 6.69
N PRO A 141 0.41 -1.42 6.07
CA PRO A 141 0.49 -1.52 4.61
C PRO A 141 -0.84 -1.70 3.86
N ALA A 142 -1.97 -1.95 4.53
CA ALA A 142 -3.23 -2.29 3.83
C ALA A 142 -4.50 -1.58 4.36
N PRO A 143 -4.47 -0.27 4.66
CA PRO A 143 -5.57 0.43 5.35
C PRO A 143 -6.91 0.37 4.62
N ILE A 144 -6.93 0.51 3.29
CA ILE A 144 -8.17 0.48 2.48
C ILE A 144 -8.85 -0.89 2.60
N ILE A 145 -8.07 -1.97 2.49
CA ILE A 145 -8.57 -3.34 2.63
C ILE A 145 -9.16 -3.53 4.03
N HIS A 146 -8.46 -3.11 5.07
CA HIS A 146 -8.90 -3.29 6.46
C HIS A 146 -10.13 -2.43 6.80
N THR A 147 -10.26 -1.24 6.21
CA THR A 147 -11.45 -0.39 6.30
C THR A 147 -12.69 -1.17 5.83
N VAL A 148 -12.62 -1.76 4.63
CA VAL A 148 -13.73 -2.55 4.06
C VAL A 148 -13.96 -3.85 4.83
N LEU A 149 -12.87 -4.54 5.20
CA LEU A 149 -12.93 -5.82 5.91
C LEU A 149 -13.65 -5.71 7.26
N HIS A 150 -13.43 -4.63 8.00
CA HIS A 150 -14.06 -4.40 9.29
C HIS A 150 -15.42 -3.71 9.18
N GLY A 151 -15.82 -3.28 7.98
CA GLY A 151 -17.10 -2.63 7.73
C GLY A 151 -17.16 -1.23 8.34
N ASP A 152 -16.04 -0.50 8.32
CA ASP A 152 -16.01 0.88 8.77
C ASP A 152 -16.91 1.73 7.87
N THR A 153 -17.80 2.51 8.47
CA THR A 153 -18.69 3.46 7.76
C THR A 153 -18.01 4.80 7.48
N VAL A 154 -16.91 5.08 8.18
CA VAL A 154 -16.08 6.28 8.01
C VAL A 154 -14.61 5.86 8.00
N THR A 155 -13.87 6.43 7.06
CA THR A 155 -12.42 6.35 6.96
C THR A 155 -11.87 7.76 6.76
N GLY A 156 -10.71 7.90 6.13
CA GLY A 156 -10.19 9.20 5.74
C GLY A 156 -8.89 9.11 4.97
N VAL A 157 -8.29 10.27 4.76
CA VAL A 157 -6.92 10.37 4.27
C VAL A 157 -6.12 11.25 5.21
N THR A 158 -4.87 10.88 5.43
CA THR A 158 -3.94 11.60 6.29
C THR A 158 -2.67 11.93 5.52
N VAL A 159 -2.33 13.21 5.44
CA VAL A 159 -0.97 13.66 5.09
C VAL A 159 -0.19 13.85 6.39
N MET A 160 0.91 13.13 6.55
CA MET A 160 1.75 13.18 7.75
C MET A 160 3.23 13.32 7.40
N GLN A 161 4.04 13.75 8.36
CA GLN A 161 5.50 13.67 8.23
C GLN A 161 5.98 12.27 8.61
N ILE A 162 6.95 11.71 7.89
CA ILE A 162 7.50 10.39 8.19
C ILE A 162 8.45 10.44 9.39
N ARG A 163 8.43 9.39 10.22
CA ARG A 163 9.42 9.11 11.26
C ARG A 163 10.31 7.93 10.82
N PRO A 164 11.59 7.89 11.19
CA PRO A 164 12.45 6.75 10.89
C PRO A 164 11.98 5.48 11.61
N LYS A 165 12.34 4.31 11.07
CA LYS A 165 12.20 2.98 11.70
C LYS A 165 10.77 2.53 12.05
N ARG A 166 9.74 3.35 11.86
CA ARG A 166 8.35 3.02 12.19
C ARG A 166 7.41 3.52 11.09
N PHE A 167 6.47 2.67 10.67
CA PHE A 167 5.42 3.04 9.73
C PHE A 167 4.31 3.82 10.42
N ASP A 168 3.87 4.90 9.79
CA ASP A 168 2.60 5.59 10.06
C ASP A 168 2.38 6.09 11.49
N VAL A 169 3.46 6.44 12.19
CA VAL A 169 3.44 7.00 13.55
C VAL A 169 3.76 8.50 13.60
N GLY A 170 4.04 9.11 12.46
CA GLY A 170 4.51 10.49 12.40
C GLY A 170 3.39 11.52 12.62
N PRO A 171 3.76 12.78 12.91
CA PRO A 171 2.79 13.83 13.18
C PRO A 171 1.94 14.12 11.93
N ILE A 172 0.64 14.29 12.17
CA ILE A 172 -0.36 14.62 11.16
C ILE A 172 -0.20 16.09 10.76
N ILE A 173 -0.12 16.33 9.45
CA ILE A 173 -0.08 17.67 8.86
C ILE A 173 -1.48 18.11 8.47
N LYS A 174 -2.19 17.23 7.75
CA LYS A 174 -3.58 17.44 7.35
C LYS A 174 -4.30 16.09 7.33
N GLN A 175 -5.57 16.08 7.68
CA GLN A 175 -6.38 14.87 7.73
C GLN A 175 -7.84 15.23 7.47
N GLU A 176 -8.53 14.42 6.69
CA GLU A 176 -9.95 14.59 6.37
C GLU A 176 -10.68 13.25 6.49
N GLU A 177 -11.88 13.28 7.07
CA GLU A 177 -12.78 12.13 7.12
C GLU A 177 -13.41 11.88 5.76
N PHE A 178 -13.72 10.61 5.50
CA PHE A 178 -14.38 10.18 4.28
C PHE A 178 -15.46 9.15 4.62
N ALA A 179 -16.70 9.43 4.26
CA ALA A 179 -17.79 8.47 4.43
C ALA A 179 -17.62 7.31 3.45
N VAL A 180 -17.53 6.08 3.96
CA VAL A 180 -17.39 4.88 3.14
C VAL A 180 -18.76 4.57 2.52
N PRO A 181 -18.87 4.50 1.17
CA PRO A 181 -20.16 4.19 0.55
C PRO A 181 -20.67 2.81 1.00
N PRO A 182 -22.00 2.64 1.19
CA PRO A 182 -22.57 1.35 1.54
C PRO A 182 -22.16 0.26 0.54
N ARG A 183 -21.77 -0.92 1.03
CA ARG A 183 -21.34 -2.07 0.22
C ARG A 183 -20.16 -1.79 -0.72
N CYS A 184 -19.38 -0.75 -0.47
CA CYS A 184 -18.20 -0.42 -1.27
C CYS A 184 -17.12 -1.50 -1.16
N SER A 185 -16.57 -1.93 -2.29
CA SER A 185 -15.40 -2.79 -2.35
C SER A 185 -14.11 -2.00 -2.17
N ALA A 186 -13.02 -2.67 -1.76
CA ALA A 186 -11.72 -2.01 -1.65
C ALA A 186 -11.23 -1.45 -3.01
N ARG A 187 -11.61 -2.10 -4.11
CA ARG A 187 -11.31 -1.67 -5.48
C ARG A 187 -12.04 -0.38 -5.85
N GLU A 188 -13.25 -0.17 -5.35
CA GLU A 188 -14.03 1.05 -5.58
C GLU A 188 -13.63 2.16 -4.62
N LEU A 189 -13.23 1.82 -3.39
CA LEU A 189 -12.81 2.79 -2.38
C LEU A 189 -11.43 3.41 -2.70
N GLU A 190 -10.52 2.62 -3.26
CA GLU A 190 -9.16 3.07 -3.61
C GLU A 190 -9.12 4.34 -4.48
N PRO A 191 -9.81 4.42 -5.64
CA PRO A 191 -9.77 5.63 -6.48
C PRO A 191 -10.42 6.85 -5.81
N LEU A 192 -11.36 6.65 -4.88
CA LEU A 192 -11.97 7.75 -4.12
C LEU A 192 -10.96 8.36 -3.15
N LEU A 193 -10.31 7.50 -2.36
CA LEU A 193 -9.30 7.93 -1.39
C LEU A 193 -8.01 8.42 -2.04
N SER A 194 -7.62 7.88 -3.20
CA SER A 194 -6.43 8.34 -3.91
C SER A 194 -6.61 9.76 -4.45
N LYS A 195 -7.80 10.08 -4.98
CA LYS A 195 -8.16 11.43 -5.42
C LYS A 195 -8.18 12.41 -4.24
N GLU A 196 -8.78 12.01 -3.13
CA GLU A 196 -8.81 12.84 -1.92
C GLU A 196 -7.39 13.10 -1.38
N GLY A 197 -6.58 12.05 -1.28
CA GLY A 197 -5.18 12.16 -0.86
C GLY A 197 -4.31 13.01 -1.79
N ALA A 198 -4.54 12.92 -3.09
CA ALA A 198 -3.87 13.75 -4.07
C ALA A 198 -4.22 15.25 -3.87
N ASN A 199 -5.50 15.57 -3.75
CA ASN A 199 -5.96 16.94 -3.49
C ASN A 199 -5.39 17.49 -2.17
N MET A 200 -5.44 16.69 -1.11
CA MET A 200 -4.93 17.05 0.21
C MET A 200 -3.42 17.32 0.19
N LEU A 201 -2.65 16.50 -0.53
CA LEU A 201 -1.22 16.72 -0.72
C LEU A 201 -0.95 18.04 -1.43
N ILE A 202 -1.65 18.33 -2.53
CA ILE A 202 -1.45 19.59 -3.27
C ILE A 202 -1.78 20.80 -2.39
N ALA A 203 -2.85 20.74 -1.60
CA ALA A 203 -3.19 21.79 -0.64
C ALA A 203 -2.10 22.00 0.42
N VAL A 204 -1.49 20.92 0.93
CA VAL A 204 -0.34 20.99 1.83
C VAL A 204 0.86 21.64 1.14
N LEU A 205 1.16 21.25 -0.11
CA LEU A 205 2.28 21.82 -0.86
C LEU A 205 2.09 23.30 -1.19
N GLN A 206 0.88 23.78 -1.45
CA GLN A 206 0.63 25.22 -1.69
C GLN A 206 1.13 26.11 -0.54
N ASN A 207 1.05 25.63 0.71
CA ASN A 207 1.47 26.37 1.91
C ASN A 207 2.32 25.48 2.84
N LEU A 208 3.35 24.83 2.29
CA LEU A 208 4.12 23.79 2.99
C LEU A 208 4.71 24.22 4.34
N PRO A 209 5.41 25.36 4.48
CA PRO A 209 5.98 25.77 5.77
C PRO A 209 4.92 25.98 6.85
N GLU A 210 3.80 26.61 6.49
CA GLU A 210 2.68 26.86 7.42
C GLU A 210 1.94 25.57 7.76
N SER A 211 1.74 24.67 6.80
CA SER A 211 1.13 23.37 7.05
C SER A 211 1.95 22.56 8.05
N LEU A 212 3.27 22.58 7.91
CA LEU A 212 4.20 21.90 8.81
C LEU A 212 4.27 22.54 10.20
N SER A 213 4.09 23.85 10.33
CA SER A 213 4.07 24.51 11.64
C SER A 213 2.84 24.14 12.47
N LYS A 214 1.75 23.74 11.81
CA LYS A 214 0.49 23.31 12.43
C LYS A 214 0.37 21.81 12.68
N LYS A 215 1.41 21.02 12.35
CA LYS A 215 1.37 19.56 12.52
C LYS A 215 1.14 19.16 13.97
N LYS A 216 0.42 18.06 14.18
CA LYS A 216 0.07 17.53 15.51
C LYS A 216 0.50 16.08 15.64
N GLU A 217 0.98 15.71 16.82
CA GLU A 217 1.25 14.30 17.11
C GLU A 217 -0.06 13.50 17.09
N GLN A 218 0.02 12.25 16.64
CA GLN A 218 -1.15 11.37 16.62
C GLN A 218 -1.63 11.08 18.05
N PRO A 219 -2.95 10.97 18.29
CA PRO A 219 -3.45 10.52 19.57
C PRO A 219 -3.00 9.08 19.88
N LYS A 220 -2.91 8.75 21.16
CA LYS A 220 -2.56 7.39 21.64
C LYS A 220 -3.77 6.46 21.62
N GLU A 221 -4.97 7.02 21.75
CA GLU A 221 -6.24 6.30 21.69
C GLU A 221 -6.65 6.04 20.24
N GLY A 222 -7.37 4.95 19.99
CA GLY A 222 -7.87 4.59 18.65
C GLY A 222 -6.83 4.01 17.69
N VAL A 223 -5.60 3.76 18.16
CA VAL A 223 -4.54 3.13 17.35
C VAL A 223 -4.96 1.71 16.96
N THR A 224 -5.03 1.45 15.66
CA THR A 224 -5.18 0.09 15.11
C THR A 224 -4.18 -0.16 13.98
N HIS A 225 -4.01 -1.42 13.61
CA HIS A 225 -3.05 -1.83 12.59
C HIS A 225 -3.73 -2.54 11.43
N ALA A 226 -3.29 -2.20 10.22
CA ALA A 226 -3.72 -2.80 8.97
C ALA A 226 -2.58 -3.68 8.40
N PRO A 227 -2.36 -4.88 8.97
CA PRO A 227 -1.26 -5.76 8.55
C PRO A 227 -1.38 -6.20 7.11
N LYS A 228 -0.27 -6.69 6.56
CA LYS A 228 -0.19 -7.18 5.18
C LYS A 228 -1.19 -8.30 4.93
N ILE A 229 -1.89 -8.22 3.80
CA ILE A 229 -2.89 -9.21 3.39
C ILE A 229 -2.24 -10.57 3.15
N THR A 230 -2.90 -11.61 3.64
CA THR A 230 -2.48 -13.01 3.47
C THR A 230 -3.58 -13.85 2.85
N ILE A 231 -3.21 -14.97 2.22
CA ILE A 231 -4.19 -15.93 1.66
C ILE A 231 -5.12 -16.48 2.73
N ALA A 232 -4.66 -16.60 3.98
CA ALA A 232 -5.48 -17.08 5.09
C ALA A 232 -6.69 -16.16 5.34
N MET A 233 -6.56 -14.86 5.10
CA MET A 233 -7.67 -13.91 5.25
C MET A 233 -8.79 -14.12 4.22
N SER A 234 -8.51 -14.78 3.09
CA SER A 234 -9.53 -15.11 2.09
C SER A 234 -10.21 -16.46 2.34
N CYS A 235 -9.80 -17.18 3.39
CA CYS A 235 -10.40 -18.47 3.75
C CYS A 235 -11.68 -18.22 4.56
N VAL A 236 -12.81 -18.73 4.05
CA VAL A 236 -14.11 -18.59 4.70
C VAL A 236 -14.16 -19.49 5.93
N GLN A 237 -14.61 -18.92 7.04
CA GLN A 237 -14.80 -19.60 8.31
C GLN A 237 -16.31 -19.73 8.59
N TRP A 238 -16.96 -20.70 7.94
CA TRP A 238 -18.42 -20.82 7.88
C TRP A 238 -19.08 -20.92 9.26
N GLU A 239 -18.42 -21.58 10.21
CA GLU A 239 -18.95 -21.78 11.56
C GLU A 239 -18.71 -20.57 12.49
N GLU A 240 -17.86 -19.63 12.09
CA GLU A 240 -17.43 -18.49 12.92
C GLU A 240 -17.82 -17.13 12.34
N GLN A 241 -18.22 -17.11 11.06
CA GLN A 241 -18.54 -15.88 10.33
C GLN A 241 -20.02 -15.83 9.98
N THR A 242 -20.60 -14.64 10.08
CA THR A 242 -21.92 -14.28 9.54
C THR A 242 -21.83 -14.07 8.02
N ALA A 243 -22.98 -14.07 7.34
CA ALA A 243 -23.06 -13.77 5.91
C ALA A 243 -22.43 -12.40 5.58
N GLU A 244 -22.74 -11.37 6.37
CA GLU A 244 -22.19 -10.02 6.16
C GLU A 244 -20.67 -9.97 6.34
N GLN A 245 -20.09 -10.72 7.29
CA GLN A 245 -18.64 -10.82 7.41
C GLN A 245 -18.00 -11.46 6.19
N ILE A 246 -18.61 -12.52 5.63
CA ILE A 246 -18.12 -13.18 4.41
C ILE A 246 -18.20 -12.21 3.22
N LEU A 247 -19.31 -11.47 3.08
CA LEU A 247 -19.47 -10.45 2.05
C LEU A 247 -18.43 -9.32 2.19
N ARG A 248 -18.11 -8.87 3.41
CA ARG A 248 -17.00 -7.92 3.64
C ARG A 248 -15.66 -8.47 3.19
N ILE A 249 -15.36 -9.74 3.48
CA ILE A 249 -14.13 -10.39 2.99
C ILE A 249 -14.12 -10.40 1.46
N HIS A 250 -15.25 -10.69 0.82
CA HIS A 250 -15.38 -10.63 -0.63
C HIS A 250 -15.14 -9.22 -1.18
N ARG A 251 -15.81 -8.21 -0.64
CA ARG A 251 -15.64 -6.80 -1.03
C ARG A 251 -14.21 -6.30 -0.81
N ALA A 252 -13.56 -6.74 0.27
CA ALA A 252 -12.20 -6.34 0.61
C ALA A 252 -11.14 -7.03 -0.26
N LEU A 253 -11.29 -8.33 -0.54
CA LEU A 253 -10.22 -9.16 -1.12
C LEU A 253 -10.51 -9.73 -2.51
N GLY A 254 -11.78 -9.81 -2.92
CA GLY A 254 -12.24 -10.58 -4.08
C GLY A 254 -11.59 -10.18 -5.40
N ALA A 255 -11.27 -8.90 -5.58
CA ALA A 255 -10.55 -8.41 -6.75
C ALA A 255 -9.07 -8.85 -6.79
N MET A 256 -8.46 -9.08 -5.63
CA MET A 256 -7.06 -9.51 -5.50
C MET A 256 -6.91 -11.02 -5.49
N MET A 257 -7.83 -11.70 -4.79
CA MET A 257 -7.83 -13.15 -4.67
C MET A 257 -9.25 -13.65 -4.37
N PRO A 258 -9.64 -14.80 -4.94
CA PRO A 258 -10.92 -15.39 -4.63
C PRO A 258 -10.95 -15.93 -3.19
N LEU A 259 -12.17 -15.98 -2.64
CA LEU A 259 -12.40 -16.61 -1.34
C LEU A 259 -12.21 -18.12 -1.48
N LYS A 260 -11.77 -18.76 -0.40
CA LYS A 260 -11.44 -20.18 -0.39
C LYS A 260 -12.22 -20.92 0.68
N THR A 261 -12.60 -22.14 0.35
CA THR A 261 -13.28 -23.07 1.25
C THR A 261 -12.79 -24.50 0.99
N LEU A 262 -13.16 -25.43 1.86
CA LEU A 262 -13.10 -26.86 1.59
C LEU A 262 -14.45 -27.35 1.08
N TRP A 263 -14.42 -28.28 0.15
CA TRP A 263 -15.56 -29.08 -0.28
C TRP A 263 -15.07 -30.52 -0.48
N MET A 264 -15.67 -31.49 0.22
CA MET A 264 -15.23 -32.89 0.22
C MET A 264 -13.70 -33.05 0.40
N GLY A 265 -13.11 -32.30 1.34
CA GLY A 265 -11.67 -32.30 1.62
C GLY A 265 -10.79 -31.62 0.56
N SER A 266 -11.36 -31.11 -0.53
CA SER A 266 -10.65 -30.41 -1.61
C SER A 266 -10.81 -28.89 -1.49
N SER A 267 -9.75 -28.14 -1.80
CA SER A 267 -9.82 -26.67 -1.82
C SER A 267 -10.63 -26.20 -3.02
N VAL A 268 -11.63 -25.37 -2.76
CA VAL A 268 -12.49 -24.75 -3.76
C VAL A 268 -12.43 -23.23 -3.61
N LYS A 269 -12.51 -22.51 -4.72
CA LYS A 269 -12.58 -21.05 -4.73
C LYS A 269 -14.00 -20.59 -5.04
N LEU A 270 -14.43 -19.53 -4.35
CA LEU A 270 -15.75 -18.92 -4.46
C LEU A 270 -15.59 -17.51 -5.04
N LEU A 271 -16.39 -17.22 -6.07
CA LEU A 271 -16.40 -15.96 -6.80
C LEU A 271 -17.85 -15.51 -7.04
N ASP A 272 -18.01 -14.25 -7.41
CA ASP A 272 -19.29 -13.68 -7.85
C ASP A 272 -20.39 -13.90 -6.80
N PHE A 273 -20.16 -13.37 -5.59
CA PHE A 273 -21.11 -13.49 -4.49
C PHE A 273 -22.36 -12.65 -4.76
N GLU A 274 -23.50 -13.15 -4.28
CA GLU A 274 -24.78 -12.44 -4.31
C GLU A 274 -25.11 -11.93 -2.90
N GLU A 275 -25.34 -10.63 -2.79
CA GLU A 275 -25.58 -9.95 -1.50
C GLU A 275 -27.07 -9.86 -1.14
N GLU A 276 -27.96 -10.12 -2.10
CA GLU A 276 -29.41 -10.03 -1.91
C GLU A 276 -30.09 -11.40 -2.02
N MET A 277 -31.10 -11.63 -1.18
CA MET A 277 -31.97 -12.80 -1.29
C MET A 277 -32.87 -12.61 -2.50
N ILE A 278 -32.44 -13.12 -3.66
CA ILE A 278 -33.25 -13.08 -4.88
C ILE A 278 -34.27 -14.23 -4.83
N PRO A 279 -35.59 -13.97 -4.87
CA PRO A 279 -36.59 -15.01 -5.09
C PRO A 279 -36.28 -15.73 -6.42
N ASN A 280 -36.15 -17.06 -6.38
CA ASN A 280 -35.81 -17.93 -7.52
C ASN A 280 -34.33 -17.94 -7.97
N PHE A 281 -33.38 -17.58 -7.10
CA PHE A 281 -31.96 -17.76 -7.41
C PHE A 281 -31.61 -19.24 -7.67
N THR A 282 -30.95 -19.50 -8.80
CA THR A 282 -30.55 -20.85 -9.23
C THR A 282 -29.15 -21.28 -8.75
N GLY A 283 -28.46 -20.44 -7.95
CA GLY A 283 -27.16 -20.77 -7.36
C GLY A 283 -27.27 -21.45 -5.99
N THR A 284 -26.13 -21.81 -5.41
CA THR A 284 -26.08 -22.53 -4.13
C THR A 284 -26.06 -21.54 -2.98
N TYR A 285 -27.00 -21.67 -2.05
CA TYR A 285 -27.00 -20.99 -0.77
C TYR A 285 -26.29 -21.82 0.29
N GLU A 286 -25.40 -21.18 1.04
CA GLU A 286 -24.77 -21.77 2.22
C GLU A 286 -25.16 -20.97 3.44
N LYS A 287 -25.37 -21.68 4.56
CA LYS A 287 -25.81 -21.11 5.83
C LYS A 287 -24.60 -20.89 6.75
N PRO A 288 -24.03 -19.66 6.79
CA PRO A 288 -23.05 -19.27 7.80
C PRO A 288 -23.66 -19.23 9.22
N LEU A 289 -22.86 -18.79 10.20
CA LEU A 289 -23.30 -18.59 11.59
C LEU A 289 -24.65 -17.84 11.68
N GLU A 290 -24.81 -16.82 10.84
CA GLU A 290 -26.05 -16.05 10.71
C GLU A 290 -26.25 -15.59 9.26
N GLY A 291 -27.50 -15.69 8.77
CA GLY A 291 -27.89 -15.28 7.42
C GLY A 291 -27.61 -16.33 6.34
N TRP A 292 -27.60 -15.86 5.09
CA TRP A 292 -27.31 -16.66 3.90
C TRP A 292 -26.37 -15.90 2.98
N VAL A 293 -25.51 -16.64 2.29
CA VAL A 293 -24.65 -16.07 1.26
C VAL A 293 -24.83 -16.84 -0.04
N GLY A 294 -25.08 -16.12 -1.13
CA GLY A 294 -25.18 -16.70 -2.46
C GLY A 294 -23.82 -16.67 -3.16
N VAL A 295 -23.50 -17.74 -3.90
CA VAL A 295 -22.30 -17.82 -4.74
C VAL A 295 -22.73 -18.18 -6.16
N LYS A 296 -22.30 -17.43 -7.18
CA LYS A 296 -22.61 -17.73 -8.58
C LYS A 296 -21.55 -18.56 -9.28
N THR A 297 -20.29 -18.42 -8.86
CA THR A 297 -19.16 -19.05 -9.53
C THR A 297 -18.31 -19.83 -8.55
N ILE A 298 -18.04 -21.09 -8.91
CA ILE A 298 -17.22 -22.01 -8.13
C ILE A 298 -16.06 -22.50 -9.00
N ILE A 299 -14.84 -22.40 -8.50
CA ILE A 299 -13.66 -23.00 -9.14
C ILE A 299 -13.19 -24.18 -8.30
N HIS A 300 -13.40 -25.38 -8.83
CA HIS A 300 -12.84 -26.62 -8.32
C HIS A 300 -11.72 -27.09 -9.28
N LYS A 301 -11.98 -28.11 -10.12
CA LYS A 301 -11.08 -28.51 -11.21
C LYS A 301 -11.13 -27.55 -12.42
N LYS A 302 -12.30 -26.95 -12.65
CA LYS A 302 -12.56 -25.93 -13.68
C LYS A 302 -13.50 -24.86 -13.11
N LYS A 303 -13.65 -23.74 -13.80
CA LYS A 303 -14.66 -22.72 -13.48
C LYS A 303 -16.05 -23.26 -13.83
N LEU A 304 -16.99 -23.18 -12.89
CA LEU A 304 -18.36 -23.68 -13.01
C LEU A 304 -19.33 -22.61 -12.51
N THR A 305 -20.53 -22.58 -13.10
CA THR A 305 -21.66 -21.90 -12.46
C THR A 305 -22.08 -22.68 -11.23
N ALA A 306 -22.74 -22.02 -10.27
CA ALA A 306 -23.27 -22.69 -9.10
C ALA A 306 -24.31 -23.77 -9.47
N THR A 307 -25.10 -23.55 -10.51
CA THR A 307 -26.04 -24.55 -11.04
C THR A 307 -25.32 -25.76 -11.62
N ASP A 308 -24.27 -25.58 -12.42
CA ASP A 308 -23.48 -26.70 -12.96
C ASP A 308 -22.76 -27.48 -11.85
N PHE A 309 -22.25 -26.76 -10.85
CA PHE A 309 -21.64 -27.37 -9.68
C PHE A 309 -22.67 -28.19 -8.90
N TYR A 310 -23.87 -27.65 -8.69
CA TYR A 310 -24.96 -28.38 -8.05
C TYR A 310 -25.34 -29.63 -8.84
N ASN A 311 -25.67 -29.51 -10.12
CA ASN A 311 -26.12 -30.63 -10.95
C ASN A 311 -25.05 -31.73 -11.09
N GLY A 312 -23.79 -31.33 -11.32
CA GLY A 312 -22.69 -32.27 -11.57
C GLY A 312 -22.11 -32.89 -10.31
N TYR A 313 -22.16 -32.21 -9.16
CA TYR A 313 -21.51 -32.65 -7.94
C TYR A 313 -22.48 -32.87 -6.79
N LEU A 314 -23.28 -31.86 -6.40
CA LEU A 314 -24.14 -31.95 -5.21
C LEU A 314 -25.37 -32.85 -5.42
N HIS A 315 -26.07 -32.71 -6.54
CA HIS A 315 -27.28 -33.45 -6.86
C HIS A 315 -27.00 -34.95 -7.02
N SER A 316 -26.02 -35.29 -7.86
CA SER A 316 -25.56 -36.69 -8.05
C SER A 316 -25.09 -37.32 -6.72
N TRP A 317 -24.42 -36.55 -5.87
CA TRP A 317 -23.98 -37.05 -4.56
C TRP A 317 -25.15 -37.28 -3.60
N SER A 318 -26.15 -36.37 -3.58
CA SER A 318 -27.33 -36.46 -2.70
C SER A 318 -28.23 -37.66 -3.02
N GLN A 319 -28.29 -38.08 -4.29
CA GLN A 319 -29.03 -39.27 -4.70
C GLN A 319 -28.34 -40.59 -4.27
N ASN A 320 -27.02 -40.56 -4.05
CA ASN A 320 -26.20 -41.76 -3.82
C ASN A 320 -25.80 -41.97 -2.35
N ASN A 321 -26.17 -41.09 -1.41
CA ASN A 321 -25.70 -41.13 -0.02
C ASN A 321 -26.82 -40.83 1.00
N SER A 322 -26.78 -41.48 2.17
CA SER A 322 -27.80 -41.32 3.23
C SER A 322 -27.77 -39.94 3.92
N LEU A 323 -28.90 -39.54 4.53
CA LEU A 323 -29.09 -38.27 5.25
C LEU A 323 -27.99 -37.98 6.30
N THR A 324 -27.38 -39.00 6.89
CA THR A 324 -26.33 -38.88 7.93
C THR A 324 -25.01 -38.34 7.38
N VAL A 325 -24.77 -38.39 6.06
CA VAL A 325 -23.53 -37.94 5.40
C VAL A 325 -23.64 -36.50 4.85
N LEU A 326 -24.84 -35.90 4.82
CA LEU A 326 -25.10 -34.55 4.26
C LEU A 326 -24.21 -33.43 4.85
N LYS A 327 -23.66 -33.61 6.05
CA LYS A 327 -22.70 -32.68 6.66
C LYS A 327 -21.39 -32.53 5.88
N ASN A 328 -20.97 -33.57 5.14
CA ASN A 328 -19.73 -33.56 4.35
C ASN A 328 -19.87 -32.92 2.96
N CYS A 329 -21.12 -32.69 2.52
CA CYS A 329 -21.42 -32.05 1.24
C CYS A 329 -21.58 -30.54 1.33
N ARG A 330 -21.49 -29.98 2.53
CA ARG A 330 -21.45 -28.53 2.77
C ARG A 330 -20.04 -28.00 2.59
N PHE A 331 -19.92 -26.73 2.23
CA PHE A 331 -18.64 -26.06 2.37
C PHE A 331 -18.17 -26.05 3.82
N GLN A 332 -16.89 -26.36 4.01
CA GLN A 332 -16.24 -26.46 5.31
C GLN A 332 -15.11 -25.44 5.42
N THR A 333 -14.85 -24.96 6.63
CA THR A 333 -13.79 -23.99 6.88
C THR A 333 -12.42 -24.50 6.44
N PHE A 334 -11.77 -23.73 5.57
CA PHE A 334 -10.40 -24.01 5.14
C PHE A 334 -9.41 -23.49 6.20
N LYS A 335 -8.96 -24.36 7.09
CA LYS A 335 -7.85 -24.04 8.00
C LYS A 335 -6.52 -24.20 7.26
N VAL A 336 -5.84 -23.09 6.99
CA VAL A 336 -4.46 -23.14 6.48
C VAL A 336 -3.60 -23.78 7.58
N THR A 337 -3.20 -25.03 7.42
CA THR A 337 -2.30 -25.69 8.37
C THR A 337 -0.97 -24.95 8.43
N THR A 338 -0.63 -24.45 9.62
CA THR A 338 0.61 -23.69 9.92
C THR A 338 1.89 -24.53 9.79
N ALA A 339 1.79 -25.83 9.52
CA ALA A 339 2.91 -26.76 9.47
C ALA A 339 4.03 -26.36 8.49
N LYS A 340 3.71 -25.70 7.36
CA LYS A 340 4.75 -25.20 6.42
C LYS A 340 5.36 -23.85 6.82
N LYS A 341 4.74 -23.12 7.76
CA LYS A 341 5.21 -21.81 8.23
C LYS A 341 6.15 -21.96 9.43
N GLU A 342 5.90 -22.92 10.31
CA GLU A 342 6.79 -23.24 11.43
C GLU A 342 8.13 -23.81 10.93
N ALA A 343 8.13 -24.70 9.93
CA ALA A 343 9.36 -25.21 9.32
C ALA A 343 10.20 -24.14 8.58
N LYS A 344 9.56 -23.07 8.09
CA LYS A 344 10.25 -21.92 7.46
C LYS A 344 10.74 -20.89 8.48
N ASN A 345 9.99 -20.66 9.55
CA ASN A 345 10.40 -19.78 10.64
C ASN A 345 11.56 -20.37 11.46
N PHE A 346 11.61 -21.69 11.65
CA PHE A 346 12.75 -22.34 12.30
C PHE A 346 14.05 -22.21 11.50
N LYS A 347 13.99 -22.31 10.16
CA LYS A 347 15.15 -22.10 9.28
C LYS A 347 15.55 -20.63 9.11
N ALA A 348 14.61 -19.69 9.28
CA ALA A 348 14.90 -18.25 9.21
C ALA A 348 15.48 -17.71 10.53
N LEU A 349 15.08 -18.26 11.69
CA LEU A 349 15.64 -17.92 12.99
C LEU A 349 17.05 -18.48 13.20
N SER A 350 17.37 -19.63 12.60
CA SER A 350 18.74 -20.19 12.61
C SER A 350 19.72 -19.48 11.66
N ALA A 351 19.25 -18.55 10.83
CA ALA A 351 20.07 -17.80 9.86
C ALA A 351 20.31 -16.33 10.27
N LEU A 352 19.84 -15.95 11.47
CA LEU A 352 20.04 -14.62 12.08
C LEU A 352 20.90 -14.68 13.36
N GLN A 353 21.58 -15.81 13.60
CA GLN A 353 22.61 -15.98 14.62
C GLN A 353 23.90 -16.51 13.99
N ILE A 354 24.51 -15.75 13.07
CA ILE A 354 25.96 -15.65 12.84
C ILE A 354 26.25 -14.21 12.43
#